data_AF-A0A7K0Q892-F1
#
_entry.id   AF-A0A7K0Q892-F1
#
_cell.length_a   1.000
_cell.length_b   1.000
_cell.length_c   1.000
_cell.angle_alpha   90.00
_cell.angle_beta   90.00
_cell.angle_gamma   90.00
#
_symmetry.space_group_name_H-M   'P 1'
#
loop_
_entity.id
_entity.type
_entity.pdbx_description
1 polymer ?
#
loop_
_entity_poly.entity_id
_entity_poly.type
_entity_poly.pdbx_seq_one_letter_code
_entity_poly.pdbx_strand_id
1 'polypeptide(L)'
;MSPQRIKGLRIFALLMSTFFLTSCSKVSELGFPSGVSSVNDESLPLWQGAWIAAGIVGIGTLILILWPAVFHRGKKDGPEFPKQTQYNIPIEIVYTIIPFIIVAVLFFFTAQKESAITAKSTNPVHEISVTGMQWSWQFAYPEAGSLAVVTGTPANPPTLVVPLGERVRYTIISNDVVHGFWIPAFMIQMQNLPGVTNHLEFTAKKLGEYPGRCNILCGRAHSQMLFTVKVVTPADYKAYLETLKGSQA
;
A
#
# COMPACT_ATOMS: atom_id res chain seq x y z
N MET A 1 -16.18 41.73 25.86
CA MET A 1 -16.42 40.51 25.04
C MET A 1 -17.67 39.82 25.57
N SER A 2 -18.62 39.43 24.72
CA SER A 2 -19.87 38.82 25.19
C SER A 2 -19.61 37.44 25.82
N PRO A 3 -20.38 37.04 26.86
CA PRO A 3 -20.20 35.76 27.54
C PRO A 3 -20.35 34.52 26.63
N GLN A 4 -21.01 34.65 25.47
CA GLN A 4 -21.09 33.59 24.46
C GLN A 4 -19.77 33.35 23.72
N ARG A 5 -18.97 34.40 23.44
CA ARG A 5 -17.64 34.24 22.79
C ARG A 5 -16.64 33.51 23.69
N ILE A 6 -16.75 33.67 25.01
CA ILE A 6 -15.88 33.01 26.00
C ILE A 6 -16.21 31.51 26.10
N LYS A 7 -17.49 31.12 25.98
CA LYS A 7 -17.90 29.70 25.95
C LYS A 7 -17.40 28.98 24.70
N GLY A 8 -17.49 29.61 23.52
CA GLY A 8 -16.95 29.05 22.27
C GLY A 8 -15.43 28.86 22.30
N LEU A 9 -14.70 29.83 22.86
CA LEU A 9 -13.25 29.75 22.98
C LEU A 9 -12.80 28.64 23.96
N ARG A 10 -13.54 28.43 25.05
CA ARG A 10 -13.28 27.34 26.01
C ARG A 10 -13.53 25.95 25.41
N ILE A 11 -14.60 25.79 24.62
CA ILE A 11 -14.90 24.52 23.93
C ILE A 11 -13.84 24.24 22.86
N PHE A 12 -13.41 25.25 22.10
CA PHE A 12 -12.37 25.11 21.09
C PHE A 12 -11.01 24.77 21.70
N ALA A 13 -10.65 25.42 22.83
CA ALA A 13 -9.44 25.09 23.58
C ALA A 13 -9.47 23.66 24.15
N LEU A 14 -10.62 23.21 24.68
CA LEU A 14 -10.79 21.84 25.19
C LEU A 14 -10.63 20.80 24.07
N LEU A 15 -11.23 21.05 22.89
CA LEU A 15 -11.11 20.19 21.71
C LEU A 15 -9.66 20.13 21.18
N MET A 16 -8.95 21.27 21.14
CA MET A 16 -7.53 21.32 20.79
C MET A 16 -6.66 20.53 21.78
N SER A 17 -6.91 20.66 23.08
CA SER A 17 -6.17 19.94 24.11
C SER A 17 -6.38 18.42 24.01
N THR A 18 -7.58 17.96 23.67
CA THR A 18 -7.83 16.53 23.43
C THR A 18 -7.14 16.00 22.17
N PHE A 19 -6.94 16.84 21.13
CA PHE A 19 -6.18 16.47 19.92
C PHE A 19 -4.66 16.41 20.17
N PHE A 20 -4.12 17.27 21.04
CA PHE A 20 -2.69 17.21 21.39
C PHE A 20 -2.35 16.01 22.29
N LEU A 21 -3.27 15.59 23.17
CA LEU A 21 -3.05 14.47 24.10
C LEU A 21 -3.02 13.10 23.41
N THR A 22 -3.57 12.96 22.20
CA THR A 22 -3.51 11.70 21.42
C THR A 22 -2.25 11.57 20.56
N SER A 23 -1.38 12.59 20.52
CA SER A 23 -0.19 12.63 19.66
C SER A 23 0.97 11.69 20.09
N CYS A 24 0.85 10.96 21.20
CA CYS A 24 1.88 10.02 21.69
C CYS A 24 1.55 8.53 21.50
N SER A 25 0.40 8.18 20.89
CA SER A 25 0.13 6.79 20.53
C SER A 25 0.80 6.42 19.20
N LYS A 26 1.25 5.17 19.04
CA LYS A 26 1.63 4.62 17.73
C LYS A 26 0.49 4.89 16.75
N VAL A 27 0.79 5.50 15.61
CA VAL A 27 -0.20 5.75 14.55
C VAL A 27 -0.80 4.41 14.15
N SER A 28 -2.14 4.35 14.05
CA SER A 28 -2.85 3.14 13.66
C SER A 28 -2.30 2.57 12.36
N GLU A 29 -2.27 1.25 12.26
CA GLU A 29 -1.83 0.50 11.08
C GLU A 29 -2.75 0.69 9.85
N LEU A 30 -3.93 1.34 10.02
CA LEU A 30 -4.87 1.70 8.94
C LEU A 30 -5.14 0.56 7.94
N GLY A 31 -5.25 -0.67 8.45
CA GLY A 31 -5.60 -1.86 7.66
C GLY A 31 -4.42 -2.67 7.11
N PHE A 32 -3.15 -2.29 7.36
CA PHE A 32 -1.97 -3.05 6.94
C PHE A 32 -1.04 -3.40 8.10
N PRO A 33 -0.53 -4.64 8.19
CA PRO A 33 0.38 -5.02 9.27
C PRO A 33 1.69 -4.22 9.17
N SER A 34 2.34 -3.97 10.32
CA SER A 34 3.67 -3.35 10.36
C SER A 34 4.81 -4.37 10.48
N GLY A 35 5.98 -4.03 9.92
CA GLY A 35 7.23 -4.76 10.13
C GLY A 35 7.30 -6.14 9.48
N VAL A 36 6.45 -6.42 8.47
CA VAL A 36 6.38 -7.75 7.83
C VAL A 36 7.32 -7.90 6.64
N SER A 37 7.67 -6.81 5.95
CA SER A 37 8.61 -6.80 4.83
C SER A 37 9.37 -5.48 4.74
N SER A 38 10.50 -5.48 4.02
CA SER A 38 11.24 -4.25 3.73
C SER A 38 10.42 -3.24 2.93
N VAL A 39 9.50 -3.69 2.09
CA VAL A 39 8.61 -2.79 1.31
C VAL A 39 7.57 -2.15 2.21
N ASN A 40 6.95 -2.95 3.10
CA ASN A 40 5.98 -2.47 4.06
C ASN A 40 6.57 -1.37 4.98
N ASP A 41 7.82 -1.51 5.39
CA ASP A 41 8.52 -0.48 6.19
C ASP A 41 8.64 0.88 5.46
N GLU A 42 8.75 0.86 4.13
CA GLU A 42 8.83 2.08 3.31
C GLU A 42 7.45 2.62 2.94
N SER A 43 6.50 1.74 2.62
CA SER A 43 5.16 2.10 2.12
C SER A 43 4.17 2.49 3.23
N LEU A 44 4.23 1.86 4.41
CA LEU A 44 3.25 2.10 5.48
C LEU A 44 3.29 3.54 6.02
N PRO A 45 4.46 4.17 6.26
CA PRO A 45 4.50 5.57 6.68
C PRO A 45 3.94 6.53 5.62
N LEU A 46 4.14 6.23 4.33
CA LEU A 46 3.55 7.01 3.23
C LEU A 46 2.03 6.90 3.23
N TRP A 47 1.50 5.70 3.39
CA TRP A 47 0.06 5.45 3.50
C TRP A 47 -0.55 6.23 4.67
N GLN A 48 0.06 6.14 5.85
CA GLN A 48 -0.39 6.87 7.05
C GLN A 48 -0.33 8.38 6.83
N GLY A 49 0.78 8.89 6.31
CA GLY A 49 0.94 10.32 6.01
C GLY A 49 -0.09 10.84 4.99
N ALA A 50 -0.35 10.07 3.93
CA ALA A 50 -1.33 10.41 2.91
C ALA A 50 -2.77 10.44 3.48
N TRP A 51 -3.15 9.46 4.32
CA TRP A 51 -4.47 9.46 4.96
C TRP A 51 -4.65 10.57 5.98
N ILE A 52 -3.60 10.92 6.74
CA ILE A 52 -3.63 12.06 7.65
C ILE A 52 -3.83 13.35 6.85
N ALA A 53 -3.05 13.56 5.78
CA ALA A 53 -3.18 14.73 4.91
C ALA A 53 -4.59 14.80 4.27
N ALA A 54 -5.08 13.67 3.73
CA ALA A 54 -6.41 13.57 3.16
C ALA A 54 -7.51 13.81 4.20
N GLY A 55 -7.33 13.34 5.43
CA GLY A 55 -8.24 13.58 6.55
C GLY A 55 -8.32 15.06 6.92
N ILE A 56 -7.18 15.75 7.00
CA ILE A 56 -7.11 17.20 7.26
C ILE A 56 -7.86 17.98 6.17
N VAL A 57 -7.56 17.70 4.90
CA VAL A 57 -8.22 18.36 3.76
C VAL A 57 -9.71 18.02 3.72
N GLY A 58 -10.08 16.76 3.93
CA GLY A 58 -11.45 16.28 3.93
C GLY A 58 -12.30 16.91 5.01
N ILE A 59 -11.80 16.98 6.25
CA ILE A 59 -12.47 17.66 7.37
C ILE A 59 -12.59 19.16 7.09
N GLY A 60 -11.53 19.80 6.59
CA GLY A 60 -11.54 21.21 6.21
C GLY A 60 -12.63 21.52 5.18
N THR A 61 -12.68 20.75 4.09
CA THR A 61 -13.70 20.87 3.05
C THR A 61 -15.11 20.60 3.60
N LEU A 62 -15.27 19.58 4.45
CA LEU A 62 -16.55 19.27 5.07
C LEU A 62 -17.07 20.44 5.92
N ILE A 63 -16.20 21.08 6.71
CA ILE A 63 -16.54 22.28 7.47
C ILE A 63 -16.96 23.40 6.53
N LEU A 64 -16.21 23.65 5.45
CA LEU A 64 -16.54 24.69 4.47
C LEU A 64 -17.88 24.46 3.76
N ILE A 65 -18.34 23.21 3.63
CA ILE A 65 -19.65 22.88 3.07
C ILE A 65 -20.76 23.01 4.12
N LEU A 66 -20.58 22.40 5.30
CA LEU A 66 -21.63 22.32 6.32
C LEU A 66 -21.85 23.64 7.06
N TRP A 67 -20.79 24.43 7.26
CA TRP A 67 -20.87 25.67 8.02
C TRP A 67 -21.79 26.70 7.35
N PRO A 68 -21.66 27.02 6.04
CA PRO A 68 -22.63 27.89 5.38
C PRO A 68 -24.03 27.27 5.30
N ALA A 69 -24.13 25.96 5.07
CA ALA A 69 -25.42 25.27 4.95
C ALA A 69 -26.26 25.34 6.25
N VAL A 70 -25.61 25.34 7.41
CA VAL A 70 -26.29 25.41 8.73
C VAL A 70 -26.43 26.84 9.22
N PHE A 71 -25.36 27.64 9.17
CA PHE A 71 -25.32 28.96 9.83
C PHE A 71 -25.63 30.14 8.90
N HIS A 72 -25.51 29.98 7.59
CA HIS A 72 -25.67 31.07 6.60
C HIS A 72 -26.84 30.82 5.65
N ARG A 73 -27.71 29.86 5.96
CA ARG A 73 -28.90 29.57 5.15
C ARG A 73 -29.99 30.61 5.41
N GLY A 74 -30.34 31.37 4.37
CA GLY A 74 -31.44 32.32 4.39
C GLY A 74 -32.81 31.66 4.53
N LYS A 75 -33.80 32.41 5.03
CA LYS A 75 -35.21 31.97 5.06
C LYS A 75 -35.77 31.92 3.64
N LYS A 76 -36.63 30.93 3.36
CA LYS A 76 -37.20 30.70 2.02
C LYS A 76 -37.93 31.93 1.45
N ASP A 77 -38.63 32.68 2.31
CA ASP A 77 -39.46 33.83 1.94
C ASP A 77 -38.88 35.17 2.44
N GLY A 78 -37.56 35.21 2.69
CA GLY A 78 -36.88 36.42 3.14
C GLY A 78 -36.73 37.44 1.99
N PRO A 79 -36.91 38.76 2.23
CA PRO A 79 -36.79 39.79 1.21
C PRO A 79 -35.34 40.12 0.82
N GLU A 80 -34.36 39.49 1.48
CA GLU A 80 -32.93 39.81 1.35
C GLU A 80 -32.26 38.93 0.29
N PHE A 81 -31.68 39.57 -0.73
CA PHE A 81 -30.82 38.89 -1.71
C PHE A 81 -29.39 38.72 -1.17
N PRO A 82 -28.70 37.62 -1.49
CA PRO A 82 -27.31 37.42 -1.07
C PRO A 82 -26.39 38.47 -1.69
N LYS A 83 -25.33 38.86 -0.97
CA LYS A 83 -24.32 39.77 -1.49
C LYS A 83 -23.64 39.15 -2.71
N GLN A 84 -23.74 39.82 -3.86
CA GLN A 84 -23.08 39.39 -5.09
C GLN A 84 -21.59 39.75 -5.03
N THR A 85 -20.74 38.74 -4.89
CA THR A 85 -19.28 38.88 -4.94
C THR A 85 -18.74 37.96 -6.01
N GLN A 86 -17.95 38.48 -6.94
CA GLN A 86 -17.49 37.70 -8.11
C GLN A 86 -16.03 37.26 -7.99
N TYR A 87 -15.14 38.08 -7.42
CA TYR A 87 -13.71 37.82 -7.36
C TYR A 87 -13.13 38.08 -5.98
N ASN A 88 -12.20 37.22 -5.56
CA ASN A 88 -11.38 37.44 -4.37
C ASN A 88 -9.97 36.90 -4.60
N ILE A 89 -9.19 37.64 -5.41
CA ILE A 89 -7.84 37.26 -5.83
C ILE A 89 -6.96 36.76 -4.66
N PRO A 90 -6.92 37.40 -3.47
CA PRO A 90 -6.16 36.86 -2.34
C PRO A 90 -6.54 35.42 -1.95
N ILE A 91 -7.83 35.09 -1.87
CA ILE A 91 -8.29 33.73 -1.57
C ILE A 91 -7.94 32.77 -2.71
N GLU A 92 -8.06 33.24 -3.95
CA GLU A 92 -7.75 32.45 -5.15
C GLU A 92 -6.28 32.02 -5.20
N ILE A 93 -5.37 32.92 -4.82
CA ILE A 93 -3.95 32.60 -4.67
C ILE A 93 -3.75 31.56 -3.56
N VAL A 94 -4.41 31.71 -2.41
CA VAL A 94 -4.24 30.81 -1.26
C VAL A 94 -4.67 29.39 -1.58
N TYR A 95 -5.87 29.18 -2.14
CA TYR A 95 -6.34 27.83 -2.47
C TYR A 95 -5.63 27.22 -3.69
N THR A 96 -4.82 27.99 -4.42
CA THR A 96 -3.99 27.47 -5.52
C THR A 96 -2.63 27.03 -5.01
N ILE A 97 -1.98 27.87 -4.20
CA ILE A 97 -0.64 27.59 -3.67
C ILE A 97 -0.65 26.46 -2.63
N ILE A 98 -1.64 26.42 -1.74
CA ILE A 98 -1.68 25.42 -0.66
C ILE A 98 -1.74 23.98 -1.23
N PRO A 99 -2.69 23.62 -2.12
CA PRO A 99 -2.72 22.28 -2.71
C PRO A 99 -1.46 21.95 -3.50
N PHE A 100 -0.88 22.92 -4.21
CA PHE A 100 0.38 22.72 -4.93
C PHE A 100 1.51 22.30 -3.98
N ILE A 101 1.67 22.98 -2.84
CA ILE A 101 2.68 22.62 -1.84
C ILE A 101 2.41 21.24 -1.24
N ILE A 102 1.14 20.91 -0.93
CA ILE A 102 0.77 19.60 -0.40
C ILE A 102 1.18 18.49 -1.37
N VAL A 103 0.85 18.65 -2.66
CA VAL A 103 1.22 17.67 -3.70
C VAL A 103 2.72 17.58 -3.87
N ALA A 104 3.44 18.71 -3.88
CA ALA A 104 4.90 18.72 -4.04
C ALA A 104 5.62 17.96 -2.92
N VAL A 105 5.18 18.14 -1.67
CA VAL A 105 5.71 17.42 -0.50
C VAL A 105 5.41 15.92 -0.59
N LEU A 106 4.17 15.55 -0.90
CA LEU A 106 3.78 14.13 -1.05
C LEU A 106 4.57 13.45 -2.18
N PHE A 107 4.75 14.14 -3.30
CA PHE A 107 5.51 13.65 -4.45
C PHE A 107 6.98 13.41 -4.08
N PHE A 108 7.62 14.35 -3.39
CA PHE A 108 9.01 14.22 -2.97
C PHE A 108 9.25 12.94 -2.14
N PHE A 109 8.43 12.72 -1.10
CA PHE A 109 8.55 11.52 -0.28
C PHE A 109 8.19 10.25 -1.04
N THR A 110 7.20 10.31 -1.93
CA THR A 110 6.82 9.15 -2.77
C THR A 110 7.97 8.73 -3.68
N ALA A 111 8.58 9.66 -4.42
CA ALA A 111 9.68 9.38 -5.34
C ALA A 111 10.91 8.80 -4.61
N GLN A 112 11.22 9.31 -3.40
CA GLN A 112 12.31 8.79 -2.59
C GLN A 112 12.08 7.32 -2.19
N LYS A 113 10.88 7.00 -1.72
CA LYS A 113 10.53 5.66 -1.24
C LYS A 113 10.36 4.66 -2.38
N GLU A 114 9.79 5.09 -3.50
CA GLU A 114 9.72 4.30 -4.73
C GLU A 114 11.12 3.89 -5.19
N SER A 115 12.07 4.83 -5.20
CA SER A 115 13.46 4.56 -5.55
C SER A 115 14.10 3.51 -4.63
N ALA A 116 13.78 3.54 -3.34
CA ALA A 116 14.25 2.55 -2.37
C ALA A 116 13.62 1.16 -2.59
N ILE A 117 12.33 1.11 -2.89
CA ILE A 117 11.57 -0.14 -3.12
C ILE A 117 12.00 -0.82 -4.44
N THR A 118 12.27 -0.03 -5.49
CA THR A 118 12.60 -0.54 -6.83
C THR A 118 14.09 -0.80 -7.04
N ALA A 119 14.93 -0.40 -6.09
CA ALA A 119 16.37 -0.66 -6.09
C ALA A 119 16.65 -2.17 -6.09
N LYS A 120 17.46 -2.61 -7.05
CA LYS A 120 17.88 -4.01 -7.21
C LYS A 120 19.35 -4.14 -6.86
N SER A 121 19.72 -5.25 -6.22
CA SER A 121 21.14 -5.59 -6.03
C SER A 121 21.81 -5.92 -7.37
N THR A 122 23.13 -5.93 -7.45
CA THR A 122 23.81 -6.45 -8.66
C THR A 122 23.80 -7.97 -8.64
N ASN A 123 24.11 -8.55 -7.49
CA ASN A 123 24.19 -10.00 -7.27
C ASN A 123 23.23 -10.41 -6.15
N PRO A 124 22.04 -10.93 -6.47
CA PRO A 124 21.08 -11.37 -5.47
C PRO A 124 21.56 -12.66 -4.81
N VAL A 125 21.35 -12.79 -3.50
CA VAL A 125 21.70 -14.00 -2.74
C VAL A 125 20.73 -15.13 -3.08
N HIS A 126 19.44 -14.79 -3.18
CA HIS A 126 18.39 -15.72 -3.55
C HIS A 126 17.62 -15.25 -4.77
N GLU A 127 17.27 -16.19 -5.65
CA GLU A 127 16.44 -15.95 -6.81
C GLU A 127 15.26 -16.92 -6.85
N ILE A 128 14.07 -16.39 -7.15
CA ILE A 128 12.85 -17.17 -7.36
C ILE A 128 12.19 -16.68 -8.65
N SER A 129 11.85 -17.60 -9.55
CA SER A 129 11.02 -17.27 -10.71
C SER A 129 9.54 -17.41 -10.34
N VAL A 130 8.75 -16.38 -10.63
CA VAL A 130 7.30 -16.32 -10.43
C VAL A 130 6.64 -16.27 -11.79
N THR A 131 6.02 -17.38 -12.17
CA THR A 131 5.31 -17.50 -13.45
C THR A 131 3.81 -17.51 -13.21
N GLY A 132 3.12 -16.52 -13.79
CA GLY A 132 1.66 -16.50 -13.87
C GLY A 132 1.18 -17.33 -15.06
N MET A 133 0.17 -18.16 -14.85
CA MET A 133 -0.48 -18.95 -15.89
C MET A 133 -1.98 -19.09 -15.62
N GLN A 134 -2.79 -19.37 -16.62
CA GLN A 134 -4.23 -19.59 -16.49
C GLN A 134 -4.51 -20.96 -15.86
N TRP A 135 -5.10 -21.08 -14.67
CA TRP A 135 -5.35 -20.04 -13.66
C TRP A 135 -4.67 -20.45 -12.34
N SER A 136 -3.34 -20.44 -12.32
CA SER A 136 -2.54 -20.70 -11.13
C SER A 136 -1.14 -20.06 -11.22
N TRP A 137 -0.29 -20.41 -10.27
CA TRP A 137 1.07 -19.89 -10.15
C TRP A 137 2.08 -21.03 -10.20
N GLN A 138 3.26 -20.71 -10.68
CA GLN A 138 4.42 -21.59 -10.61
C GLN A 138 5.61 -20.82 -10.05
N PHE A 139 6.26 -21.43 -9.05
CA PHE A 139 7.44 -20.89 -8.39
C PHE A 139 8.63 -21.81 -8.69
N ALA A 140 9.65 -21.30 -9.36
CA ALA A 140 10.89 -22.03 -9.57
C ALA A 140 12.00 -21.51 -8.67
N TYR A 141 12.81 -22.42 -8.14
CA TYR A 141 13.92 -22.13 -7.23
C TYR A 141 15.24 -22.57 -7.87
N PRO A 142 15.88 -21.73 -8.70
CA PRO A 142 17.10 -22.09 -9.42
C PRO A 142 18.24 -22.60 -8.53
N GLU A 143 18.32 -22.13 -7.28
CA GLU A 143 19.28 -22.61 -6.27
C GLU A 143 19.15 -24.12 -5.95
N ALA A 144 17.95 -24.67 -6.12
CA ALA A 144 17.65 -26.09 -5.96
C ALA A 144 17.72 -26.89 -7.29
N GLY A 145 18.17 -26.26 -8.38
CA GLY A 145 18.28 -26.87 -9.70
C GLY A 145 17.21 -26.41 -10.69
N SER A 146 17.43 -26.68 -11.98
CA SER A 146 16.55 -26.20 -13.06
C SER A 146 15.16 -26.82 -13.05
N LEU A 147 14.98 -27.98 -12.41
CA LEU A 147 13.68 -28.66 -12.29
C LEU A 147 12.99 -28.43 -10.94
N ALA A 148 13.57 -27.61 -10.05
CA ALA A 148 12.99 -27.29 -8.75
C ALA A 148 11.81 -26.31 -8.90
N VAL A 149 10.65 -26.85 -9.26
CA VAL A 149 9.47 -26.08 -9.63
C VAL A 149 8.26 -26.54 -8.82
N VAL A 150 7.59 -25.58 -8.20
CA VAL A 150 6.34 -25.78 -7.46
C VAL A 150 5.21 -25.17 -8.27
N THR A 151 4.37 -26.03 -8.85
CA THR A 151 3.20 -25.63 -9.63
C THR A 151 1.93 -25.86 -8.83
N GLY A 152 1.09 -24.84 -8.77
CA GLY A 152 -0.23 -24.95 -8.15
C GLY A 152 -1.33 -25.27 -9.17
N THR A 153 -2.51 -25.49 -8.63
CA THR A 153 -3.77 -25.52 -9.40
C THR A 153 -4.81 -24.66 -8.67
N PRO A 154 -5.94 -24.29 -9.32
CA PRO A 154 -7.02 -23.59 -8.61
C PRO A 154 -7.54 -24.35 -7.37
N ALA A 155 -7.54 -25.69 -7.41
CA ALA A 155 -7.98 -26.53 -6.30
C ALA A 155 -6.93 -26.65 -5.19
N ASN A 156 -5.64 -26.65 -5.57
CA ASN A 156 -4.51 -26.73 -4.66
C ASN A 156 -3.53 -25.57 -4.93
N PRO A 157 -3.76 -24.39 -4.31
CA PRO A 157 -2.87 -23.24 -4.45
C PRO A 157 -1.43 -23.56 -4.06
N PRO A 158 -0.42 -23.03 -4.78
CA PRO A 158 0.97 -23.29 -4.46
C PRO A 158 1.44 -22.44 -3.27
N THR A 159 2.50 -22.92 -2.59
CA THR A 159 3.17 -22.17 -1.53
C THR A 159 4.52 -21.66 -2.02
N LEU A 160 4.70 -20.34 -1.95
CA LEU A 160 5.97 -19.64 -2.13
C LEU A 160 6.69 -19.62 -0.77
N VAL A 161 7.78 -20.37 -0.63
CA VAL A 161 8.59 -20.42 0.60
C VAL A 161 9.74 -19.42 0.47
N VAL A 162 9.93 -18.57 1.47
CA VAL A 162 10.96 -17.52 1.45
C VAL A 162 11.73 -17.46 2.77
N PRO A 163 13.03 -17.16 2.76
CA PRO A 163 13.82 -17.05 3.98
C PRO A 163 13.53 -15.75 4.74
N LEU A 164 13.46 -15.86 6.06
CA LEU A 164 13.35 -14.73 6.98
C LEU A 164 14.64 -13.90 6.98
N GLY A 165 14.51 -12.59 6.81
CA GLY A 165 15.60 -11.62 6.97
C GLY A 165 16.58 -11.56 5.79
N GLU A 166 16.46 -12.47 4.83
CA GLU A 166 17.30 -12.51 3.64
C GLU A 166 16.58 -11.88 2.45
N ARG A 167 17.34 -11.21 1.58
CA ARG A 167 16.81 -10.51 0.43
C ARG A 167 16.68 -11.47 -0.76
N VAL A 168 15.50 -11.50 -1.36
CA VAL A 168 15.16 -12.39 -2.47
C VAL A 168 14.81 -11.56 -3.70
N ARG A 169 15.39 -11.91 -4.85
CA ARG A 169 14.98 -11.41 -6.15
C ARG A 169 13.92 -12.31 -6.75
N TYR A 170 12.84 -11.71 -7.22
CA TYR A 170 11.76 -12.36 -7.93
C TYR A 170 11.83 -11.97 -9.39
N THR A 171 11.97 -12.97 -10.26
CA THR A 171 11.84 -12.79 -11.72
C THR A 171 10.41 -13.13 -12.10
N ILE A 172 9.67 -12.15 -12.59
CA ILE A 172 8.21 -12.18 -12.70
C ILE A 172 7.84 -12.19 -14.18
N ILE A 173 7.28 -13.31 -14.64
CA ILE A 173 6.92 -13.55 -16.04
C ILE A 173 5.49 -14.11 -16.16
N SER A 174 4.93 -14.05 -17.36
CA SER A 174 3.67 -14.72 -17.70
C SER A 174 3.83 -15.60 -18.94
N ASN A 175 3.18 -16.75 -18.93
CA ASN A 175 3.14 -17.68 -20.06
C ASN A 175 1.99 -17.41 -21.04
N ASP A 176 0.98 -16.64 -20.64
CA ASP A 176 -0.26 -16.48 -21.43
C ASP A 176 -0.80 -15.05 -21.46
N VAL A 177 -1.46 -14.60 -20.40
CA VAL A 177 -2.13 -13.29 -20.28
C VAL A 177 -1.51 -12.47 -19.16
N VAL A 178 -1.94 -11.22 -19.00
CA VAL A 178 -1.47 -10.41 -17.89
C VAL A 178 -2.02 -10.95 -16.57
N HIS A 179 -1.14 -11.11 -15.57
CA HIS A 179 -1.51 -11.39 -14.18
C HIS A 179 -0.90 -10.31 -13.26
N GLY A 180 -1.28 -10.33 -11.99
CA GLY A 180 -0.70 -9.42 -10.99
C GLY A 180 -0.23 -10.18 -9.76
N PHE A 181 1.09 -10.32 -9.58
CA PHE A 181 1.65 -10.92 -8.39
C PHE A 181 1.54 -9.93 -7.23
N TRP A 182 0.63 -10.19 -6.29
CA TRP A 182 0.38 -9.29 -5.16
C TRP A 182 0.41 -10.02 -3.82
N ILE A 183 1.18 -9.47 -2.89
CA ILE A 183 1.23 -9.90 -1.48
C ILE A 183 0.73 -8.72 -0.63
N PRO A 184 -0.56 -8.69 -0.25
CA PRO A 184 -1.17 -7.54 0.43
C PRO A 184 -0.46 -7.15 1.72
N ALA A 185 -0.12 -8.13 2.57
CA ALA A 185 0.57 -7.87 3.84
C ALA A 185 1.90 -7.16 3.63
N PHE A 186 2.62 -7.50 2.57
CA PHE A 186 3.93 -6.91 2.26
C PHE A 186 3.82 -5.58 1.51
N MET A 187 2.61 -5.15 1.17
CA MET A 187 2.31 -3.94 0.39
C MET A 187 3.06 -3.89 -0.96
N ILE A 188 3.34 -5.05 -1.57
CA ILE A 188 4.09 -5.15 -2.82
C ILE A 188 3.29 -5.87 -3.90
N GLN A 189 3.32 -5.31 -5.11
CA GLN A 189 2.76 -5.89 -6.31
C GLN A 189 3.66 -5.65 -7.52
N MET A 190 3.59 -6.56 -8.50
CA MET A 190 4.13 -6.37 -9.84
C MET A 190 3.31 -7.17 -10.85
N GLN A 191 3.10 -6.62 -12.04
CA GLN A 191 2.38 -7.33 -13.09
C GLN A 191 3.27 -8.38 -13.76
N ASN A 192 2.69 -9.54 -14.05
CA ASN A 192 3.28 -10.56 -14.90
C ASN A 192 2.79 -10.30 -16.32
N LEU A 193 3.67 -9.83 -17.20
CA LEU A 193 3.33 -9.44 -18.56
C LEU A 193 3.90 -10.46 -19.56
N PRO A 194 3.10 -11.01 -20.49
CA PRO A 194 3.63 -11.88 -21.53
C PRO A 194 4.72 -11.18 -22.35
N GLY A 195 5.87 -11.84 -22.53
CA GLY A 195 7.00 -11.30 -23.29
C GLY A 195 7.83 -10.23 -22.57
N VAL A 196 7.51 -9.86 -21.32
CA VAL A 196 8.29 -8.91 -20.51
C VAL A 196 8.74 -9.59 -19.23
N THR A 197 10.03 -9.49 -18.93
CA THR A 197 10.58 -9.98 -17.66
C THR A 197 10.64 -8.83 -16.66
N ASN A 198 9.79 -8.89 -15.65
CA ASN A 198 9.82 -7.94 -14.54
C ASN A 198 10.67 -8.49 -13.39
N HIS A 199 11.20 -7.59 -12.57
CA HIS A 199 11.96 -7.96 -11.39
C HIS A 199 11.47 -7.18 -10.17
N LEU A 200 11.33 -7.89 -9.05
CA LEU A 200 11.14 -7.31 -7.72
C LEU A 200 12.23 -7.83 -6.79
N GLU A 201 12.58 -7.05 -5.78
CA GLU A 201 13.52 -7.49 -4.76
C GLU A 201 13.08 -6.98 -3.39
N PHE A 202 12.89 -7.89 -2.44
CA PHE A 202 12.48 -7.52 -1.09
C PHE A 202 12.90 -8.57 -0.05
N THR A 203 12.82 -8.16 1.22
CA THR A 203 13.11 -9.01 2.38
C THR A 203 11.85 -9.25 3.18
N ALA A 204 11.53 -10.50 3.50
CA ALA A 204 10.48 -10.85 4.46
C ALA A 204 11.04 -10.76 5.89
N LYS A 205 10.36 -10.06 6.80
CA LYS A 205 10.88 -9.70 8.13
C LYS A 205 10.18 -10.38 9.30
N LYS A 206 9.09 -11.11 9.04
CA LYS A 206 8.30 -11.76 10.08
C LYS A 206 7.86 -13.15 9.64
N LEU A 207 8.15 -14.16 10.47
CA LEU A 207 7.71 -15.54 10.26
C LEU A 207 6.18 -15.63 10.17
N GLY A 208 5.70 -16.60 9.39
CA GLY A 208 4.28 -16.88 9.24
C GLY A 208 3.88 -17.16 7.80
N GLU A 209 2.57 -17.32 7.60
CA GLU A 209 1.96 -17.54 6.30
C GLU A 209 1.11 -16.33 5.92
N TYR A 210 1.34 -15.80 4.72
CA TYR A 210 0.68 -14.61 4.21
C TYR A 210 -0.05 -14.94 2.91
N PRO A 211 -1.32 -14.53 2.74
CA PRO A 211 -2.05 -14.80 1.51
C PRO A 211 -1.48 -13.97 0.35
N GLY A 212 -1.26 -14.62 -0.78
CA GLY A 212 -0.94 -14.01 -2.07
C GLY A 212 -2.11 -14.16 -3.05
N ARG A 213 -2.29 -13.19 -3.93
CA ARG A 213 -3.43 -13.15 -4.86
C ARG A 213 -3.02 -12.60 -6.22
N CYS A 214 -3.77 -12.99 -7.26
CA CYS A 214 -3.82 -12.25 -8.50
C CYS A 214 -4.68 -11.00 -8.35
N ASN A 215 -4.17 -9.82 -8.75
CA ASN A 215 -4.93 -8.56 -8.70
C ASN A 215 -5.13 -7.88 -10.06
N ILE A 216 -4.75 -8.53 -11.15
CA ILE A 216 -5.05 -8.12 -12.53
C ILE A 216 -5.96 -9.16 -13.17
N LEU A 217 -7.07 -8.72 -13.78
CA LEU A 217 -8.05 -9.60 -14.39
C LEU A 217 -7.42 -10.46 -15.50
N CYS A 218 -7.41 -11.79 -15.29
CA CYS A 218 -6.73 -12.76 -16.16
C CYS A 218 -7.66 -13.85 -16.73
N GLY A 219 -8.98 -13.67 -16.59
CA GLY A 219 -10.01 -14.53 -17.18
C GLY A 219 -10.96 -15.16 -16.15
N ARG A 220 -11.59 -16.28 -16.53
CA ARG A 220 -12.75 -16.86 -15.83
C ARG A 220 -12.48 -17.20 -14.36
N ALA A 221 -11.32 -17.78 -14.05
CA ALA A 221 -10.96 -18.19 -12.70
C ALA A 221 -9.99 -17.21 -12.01
N HIS A 222 -10.02 -15.92 -12.39
CA HIS A 222 -9.16 -14.88 -11.81
C HIS A 222 -9.17 -14.85 -10.27
N SER A 223 -10.35 -14.92 -9.65
CA SER A 223 -10.49 -14.91 -8.19
C SER A 223 -9.93 -16.15 -7.49
N GLN A 224 -9.69 -17.24 -8.22
CA GLN A 224 -9.15 -18.50 -7.69
C GLN A 224 -7.61 -18.55 -7.80
N MET A 225 -6.98 -17.54 -8.39
CA MET A 225 -5.51 -17.46 -8.51
C MET A 225 -4.87 -17.01 -7.20
N LEU A 226 -4.96 -17.88 -6.20
CA LEU A 226 -4.41 -17.73 -4.87
C LEU A 226 -3.05 -18.43 -4.78
N PHE A 227 -2.22 -17.97 -3.86
CA PHE A 227 -1.01 -18.66 -3.41
C PHE A 227 -0.76 -18.28 -1.95
N THR A 228 0.12 -19.00 -1.28
CA THR A 228 0.53 -18.69 0.10
C THR A 228 2.00 -18.34 0.13
N VAL A 229 2.38 -17.28 0.82
CA VAL A 229 3.79 -16.97 1.10
C VAL A 229 4.12 -17.47 2.49
N LYS A 230 5.02 -18.45 2.59
CA LYS A 230 5.48 -19.01 3.85
C LYS A 230 6.88 -18.50 4.17
N VAL A 231 6.98 -17.65 5.18
CA VAL A 231 8.26 -17.11 5.67
C VAL A 231 8.81 -18.07 6.71
N VAL A 232 9.98 -18.66 6.42
CA VAL A 232 10.63 -19.68 7.26
C VAL A 232 12.01 -19.22 7.71
N THR A 233 12.61 -19.90 8.68
CA THR A 233 14.00 -19.58 9.07
C THR A 233 14.96 -19.90 7.92
N PRO A 234 16.14 -19.26 7.82
CA PRO A 234 17.13 -19.61 6.79
C PRO A 234 17.53 -21.09 6.79
N ALA A 235 17.58 -21.73 7.98
CA ALA A 235 17.84 -23.15 8.10
C ALA A 235 16.73 -24.02 7.48
N ASP A 236 15.46 -23.68 7.77
CA ASP A 236 14.30 -24.38 7.19
C ASP A 236 14.19 -24.13 5.68
N TYR A 237 14.54 -22.92 5.22
CA TYR A 237 14.57 -22.59 3.79
C TYR A 237 15.59 -23.47 3.06
N LYS A 238 16.80 -23.59 3.60
CA LYS A 238 17.82 -24.49 3.06
C LYS A 238 17.34 -25.94 3.04
N ALA A 239 16.76 -26.42 4.13
CA ALA A 239 16.20 -27.78 4.19
C ALA A 239 15.10 -27.98 3.14
N TYR A 240 14.22 -27.00 2.95
CA TYR A 240 13.20 -27.01 1.92
C TYR A 240 13.79 -27.09 0.50
N LEU A 241 14.83 -26.32 0.19
CA LEU A 241 15.53 -26.41 -1.10
C LEU A 241 16.09 -27.82 -1.35
N GLU A 242 16.60 -28.52 -0.33
CA GLU A 242 17.05 -29.92 -0.47
C GLU A 242 15.90 -30.88 -0.78
N THR A 243 14.69 -30.65 -0.24
CA THR A 243 13.51 -31.47 -0.59
C THR A 243 13.12 -31.31 -2.06
N LEU A 244 13.30 -30.11 -2.62
CA LEU A 244 13.04 -29.85 -4.03
C LEU A 244 14.08 -30.51 -4.93
N LYS A 245 15.34 -30.60 -4.50
CA LYS A 245 16.38 -31.37 -5.19
C LYS A 245 16.06 -32.87 -5.22
N GLY A 246 15.68 -33.43 -4.07
CA GLY A 246 15.37 -34.86 -3.92
C GLY A 246 14.11 -35.31 -4.68
N SER A 247 13.16 -34.40 -4.90
CA SER A 247 11.94 -34.69 -5.67
C SER A 247 12.16 -34.76 -7.19
N GLN A 248 13.40 -34.52 -7.66
CA GLN A 248 13.81 -34.58 -9.06
C GLN A 248 14.51 -35.92 -9.43
N ALA A 249 14.69 -36.83 -8.46
CA ALA A 249 15.34 -38.13 -8.63
C ALA A 249 14.35 -39.28 -8.86
#